data_AF-A0A821K2V4-F1
#
_entry.id   AF-A0A821K2V4-F1
#
_cell.length_a   1.000
_cell.length_b   1.000
_cell.length_c   1.000
_cell.angle_alpha   90.00
_cell.angle_beta   90.00
_cell.angle_gamma   90.00
#
_symmetry.space_group_name_H-M   'P 1'
#
loop_
_entity.id
_entity.type
_entity.pdbx_description
1 polymer ?
#
loop_
_entity_poly.entity_id
_entity_poly.type
_entity_poly.pdbx_seq_one_letter_code
_entity_poly.pdbx_strand_id
1 'polypeptide(L)' 'VSFVDTTTYQLHYDEYSVNQWQKLFPADRYPVLALKGAPASYPMLAEHRQLQKYMTWSEQIMDEVRQHQKKLFNNEPYIG' A
#
# COMPACT_ATOMS: atom_id res chain seq x y z
N VAL A 1 11.77 -14.94 -6.58
CA VAL A 1 10.62 -15.40 -7.40
C VAL A 1 11.07 -15.42 -8.84
N SER A 2 10.90 -16.53 -9.56
CA SER A 2 11.19 -16.61 -11.00
C SER A 2 9.87 -16.50 -11.76
N PHE A 3 9.79 -15.59 -12.72
CA PHE A 3 8.62 -15.43 -13.58
C PHE A 3 8.80 -16.25 -14.85
N VAL A 4 7.76 -16.99 -15.25
CA VAL A 4 7.77 -17.84 -16.45
C VAL A 4 7.67 -17.02 -17.73
N ASP A 5 6.98 -15.87 -17.68
CA ASP A 5 6.79 -14.96 -18.80
C ASP A 5 6.63 -13.51 -18.32
N THR A 6 6.64 -12.54 -19.24
CA THR A 6 6.43 -11.11 -18.96
C THR A 6 5.61 -10.46 -20.08
N THR A 7 4.68 -9.59 -19.71
CA THR A 7 3.90 -8.78 -20.66
C THR A 7 4.19 -7.29 -20.44
N THR A 8 4.27 -6.53 -21.54
CA THR A 8 4.38 -5.06 -21.51
C THR A 8 3.01 -4.41 -21.66
N TYR A 9 2.81 -3.26 -21.03
CA TYR A 9 1.59 -2.48 -21.13
C TYR A 9 1.92 -0.98 -21.06
N GLN A 10 1.00 -0.16 -21.56
CA GLN A 10 1.07 1.30 -21.51
C GLN A 10 -0.27 1.80 -20.95
N LEU A 11 -0.37 1.83 -19.62
CA LEU A 11 -1.57 2.23 -18.88
C LEU A 11 -1.17 3.11 -17.70
N HIS A 12 -2.05 4.06 -17.34
CA HIS A 12 -1.93 4.83 -16.11
C HIS A 12 -2.64 4.09 -14.96
N TYR A 13 -2.28 4.42 -13.72
CA TYR A 13 -2.90 3.84 -12.51
C TYR A 13 -3.97 4.75 -11.90
N ASP A 14 -4.56 5.63 -12.70
CA ASP A 14 -5.64 6.52 -12.29
C ASP A 14 -7.03 5.90 -12.50
N GLU A 15 -8.04 6.53 -11.91
CA GLU A 15 -9.43 6.08 -11.98
C GLU A 15 -9.98 6.06 -13.42
N TYR A 16 -9.44 6.89 -14.32
CA TYR A 16 -9.85 6.96 -15.72
C TYR A 16 -9.41 5.74 -16.53
N SER A 17 -8.36 5.04 -16.07
CA SER A 17 -7.77 3.89 -16.77
C SER A 17 -8.39 2.55 -16.40
N VAL A 18 -9.32 2.50 -15.43
CA VAL A 18 -9.90 1.26 -14.89
C VAL A 18 -10.48 0.34 -15.98
N ASN A 19 -11.26 0.89 -16.90
CA ASN A 19 -11.86 0.11 -17.99
C ASN A 19 -10.80 -0.48 -18.95
N GLN A 20 -9.69 0.23 -19.14
CA GLN A 20 -8.59 -0.25 -20.00
C GLN A 20 -7.85 -1.41 -19.32
N TRP A 21 -7.58 -1.30 -18.02
CA TRP A 21 -7.02 -2.39 -17.21
C TRP A 21 -7.87 -3.66 -17.28
N GLN A 22 -9.18 -3.54 -17.05
CA GLN A 22 -10.09 -4.69 -17.08
C GLN A 22 -10.18 -5.34 -18.46
N LYS A 23 -10.10 -4.54 -19.55
CA LYS A 23 -10.13 -5.05 -20.92
C LYS A 23 -8.84 -5.77 -21.32
N LEU A 24 -7.68 -5.20 -20.96
CA LEU A 24 -6.37 -5.77 -21.28
C LEU A 24 -6.05 -6.98 -20.41
N PHE A 25 -6.46 -6.94 -19.14
CA PHE A 25 -6.15 -7.96 -18.15
C PHE A 25 -7.42 -8.48 -17.45
N PRO A 26 -8.34 -9.13 -18.18
CA PRO A 26 -9.55 -9.68 -17.56
C PRO A 26 -9.18 -10.85 -16.65
N ALA A 27 -9.87 -10.97 -15.51
CA ALA A 27 -9.51 -11.88 -14.41
C ALA A 27 -9.63 -13.37 -14.78
N ASP A 28 -10.44 -13.71 -15.78
CA ASP A 28 -10.59 -15.08 -16.31
C ASP A 28 -9.34 -15.56 -17.05
N ARG A 29 -8.58 -14.63 -17.65
CA ARG A 29 -7.31 -14.92 -18.36
C ARG A 29 -6.08 -14.57 -17.53
N TYR A 30 -6.16 -13.52 -16.71
CA TYR A 30 -5.07 -13.03 -15.87
C TYR A 30 -5.48 -13.08 -14.38
N PRO A 31 -5.50 -14.28 -13.77
CA PRO A 31 -5.95 -14.44 -12.39
C PRO A 31 -5.02 -13.78 -11.36
N VAL A 32 -3.76 -13.55 -11.73
CA VAL A 32 -2.76 -12.87 -10.90
C VAL A 32 -2.04 -11.82 -11.74
N LEU A 33 -2.11 -10.56 -11.32
CA LEU A 33 -1.33 -9.46 -11.88
C LEU A 33 -0.15 -9.14 -10.95
N ALA A 34 1.03 -9.64 -11.30
CA ALA A 34 2.27 -9.34 -10.60
C ALA A 34 3.03 -8.23 -11.33
N LEU A 35 3.11 -7.05 -10.72
CA LEU A 35 3.75 -5.86 -11.29
C LEU A 35 5.16 -5.67 -10.70
N LYS A 36 6.06 -5.05 -11.47
CA LYS A 36 7.46 -4.81 -11.04
C LYS A 36 7.58 -3.79 -9.90
N GLY A 37 6.53 -3.02 -9.63
CA GLY A 37 6.50 -2.00 -8.57
C GLY A 37 5.06 -1.65 -8.19
N ALA A 38 4.92 -0.80 -7.17
CA ALA A 38 3.61 -0.37 -6.69
C ALA A 38 2.83 0.38 -7.78
N PRO A 39 1.57 0.00 -8.08
CA PRO A 39 0.71 0.69 -9.03
C PRO A 39 0.06 1.93 -8.38
N ALA A 40 0.90 2.87 -7.93
CA ALA A 40 0.45 4.07 -7.23
C ALA A 40 1.39 5.25 -7.51
N SER A 41 0.87 6.46 -7.37
CA SER A 41 1.68 7.69 -7.48
C SER A 41 2.56 7.88 -6.25
N TYR A 42 3.69 8.58 -6.46
CA TYR A 42 4.45 9.19 -5.39
C TYR A 42 4.59 10.70 -5.65
N PRO A 43 4.24 11.59 -4.70
CA PRO A 43 3.60 11.28 -3.41
C PRO A 43 2.18 10.73 -3.56
N MET A 44 1.61 10.24 -2.46
CA MET A 44 0.23 9.76 -2.46
C MET A 44 -0.75 10.91 -2.71
N LEU A 45 -1.73 10.68 -3.60
CA LEU A 45 -2.82 11.61 -3.88
C LEU A 45 -3.54 11.99 -2.57
N ALA A 46 -3.93 13.27 -2.47
CA ALA A 46 -4.55 13.80 -1.26
C ALA A 46 -5.82 13.04 -0.89
N GLU A 47 -6.60 12.66 -1.89
CA GLU A 47 -7.82 11.86 -1.80
C GLU A 47 -7.60 10.39 -1.40
N HIS A 48 -6.37 9.93 -1.24
CA HIS A 48 -6.07 8.58 -0.74
C HIS A 48 -5.48 8.59 0.68
N ARG A 49 -5.16 9.76 1.24
CA ARG A 49 -4.51 9.85 2.56
C ARG A 49 -5.39 9.32 3.69
N GLN A 50 -6.71 9.47 3.58
CA GLN A 50 -7.67 8.93 4.53
C GLN A 50 -7.69 7.40 4.58
N LEU A 51 -7.11 6.70 3.60
CA LEU A 51 -6.96 5.25 3.63
C LEU A 51 -5.96 4.78 4.68
N GLN A 52 -5.10 5.68 5.19
CA GLN A 52 -4.17 5.38 6.27
C GLN A 52 -4.85 4.78 7.51
N LYS A 53 -6.14 5.07 7.73
CA LYS A 53 -6.94 4.48 8.82
C LYS A 53 -7.03 2.96 8.79
N TYR A 54 -6.78 2.33 7.63
CA TYR A 54 -6.76 0.87 7.50
C TYR A 54 -5.39 0.26 7.86
N MET A 55 -4.35 1.08 7.98
CA MET A 55 -3.04 0.65 8.46
C MET A 55 -3.04 0.70 9.99
N THR A 56 -3.37 -0.43 10.61
CA THR A 56 -3.31 -0.58 12.07
C THR A 56 -1.95 -1.15 12.47
N TRP A 57 -1.40 -0.63 13.57
CA TRP A 57 -0.17 -1.19 14.14
C TRP A 57 -0.44 -2.58 14.71
N SER A 58 0.50 -3.50 14.53
CA SER A 58 0.41 -4.82 15.16
C SER A 58 0.52 -4.70 16.68
N GLU A 59 -0.02 -5.70 17.40
CA GLU A 59 0.11 -5.72 18.87
C GLU A 59 1.56 -5.70 19.34
N GLN A 60 2.46 -6.37 18.61
CA GLN A 60 3.89 -6.33 18.90
C GLN A 60 4.44 -4.90 18.86
N ILE A 61 4.13 -4.13 17.79
CA ILE A 61 4.59 -2.74 17.69
C ILE A 61 3.97 -1.90 18.80
N MET A 62 2.69 -2.11 19.11
CA MET A 62 2.01 -1.37 20.17
C MET A 62 2.58 -1.68 21.56
N ASP A 63 3.00 -2.92 21.83
CA ASP A 63 3.68 -3.31 23.06
C ASP A 63 5.04 -2.62 23.21
N GLU A 64 5.85 -2.62 22.14
CA GLU A 64 7.14 -1.94 22.11
C GLU A 64 6.96 -0.42 22.35
N VAL A 65 5.96 0.20 21.71
CA VAL A 65 5.62 1.61 21.91
C VAL A 65 5.26 1.90 23.36
N ARG A 66 4.38 1.11 23.98
CA ARG A 66 3.98 1.28 25.38
C ARG A 66 5.18 1.16 26.33
N GLN A 67 6.08 0.21 26.08
CA GLN A 67 7.30 0.05 26.88
C GLN A 67 8.24 1.24 26.73
N HIS A 68 8.44 1.73 25.51
CA HIS A 68 9.28 2.90 25.24
C HIS A 68 8.71 4.18 25.84
N GLN A 69 7.40 4.42 25.70
CA GLN A 69 6.72 5.56 26.30
C GLN A 69 6.85 5.57 27.82
N LYS A 70 6.65 4.41 28.46
CA LYS A 70 6.84 4.27 29.91
C LYS A 70 8.29 4.52 30.32
N LYS A 71 9.25 3.97 29.59
CA LYS A 71 10.68 4.05 29.92
C LYS A 71 11.24 5.47 29.75
N LEU A 72 10.87 6.16 28.67
CA LEU A 72 11.49 7.43 28.27
C LEU A 72 10.72 8.64 28.76
N PHE A 73 9.40 8.56 28.78
CA PHE A 73 8.53 9.70 29.08
C PHE A 73 7.66 9.47 30.32
N ASN A 74 7.81 8.33 31.03
CA ASN A 74 6.96 7.98 32.16
C ASN A 74 5.45 8.03 31.83
N ASN A 75 5.10 7.75 30.56
CA ASN A 75 3.74 7.91 30.00
C ASN A 75 3.18 9.35 30.05
N GLU A 76 4.03 10.36 30.19
CA GLU A 76 3.63 11.77 30.12
C GLU A 76 3.50 12.24 28.66
N PRO A 77 2.69 13.29 28.40
CA PRO A 77 2.61 13.91 27.09
C PRO A 77 3.98 14.43 26.62
N TYR A 78 4.30 14.25 25.34
CA TYR A 78 5.54 14.71 24.72
C TYR A 78 5.29 15.36 23.36
N ILE A 79 6.22 16.21 22.91
CA ILE A 79 6.28 16.77 21.55
C ILE A 79 7.39 16.03 20.81
N GLY A 80 7.03 15.39 19.70
CA GLY A 80 7.94 14.64 18.83
C GLY A 80 8.21 15.34 17.51
#